data_AF-A3C2K1-F1
#
_entry.id   AF-A3C2K1-F1
#
_cell.length_a   1.000
_cell.length_b   1.000
_cell.length_c   1.000
_cell.angle_alpha   90.00
_cell.angle_beta   90.00
_cell.angle_gamma   90.00
#
_symmetry.space_group_name_H-M   'P 1'
#
loop_
_entity.id
_entity.type
_entity.pdbx_description
1 polymer ?
#
loop_
_entity_poly.entity_id
_entity_poly.type
_entity_poly.pdbx_seq_one_letter_code
_entity_poly.pdbx_strand_id
1 'polypeptide(L)' 'MAAVARALLFAAIVCTALVMAVTAAADGEAAAIVVGLAKCGDCSSKNMKGQDAFKGLQVAIKCRNGDGEYES' A
#
# COMPACT_ATOMS: atom_id res chain seq x y z
N MET A 1 -45.75 -17.02 9.15
CA MET A 1 -45.18 -15.68 8.88
C MET A 1 -44.02 -15.34 9.83
N ALA A 2 -44.14 -15.51 11.15
CA ALA A 2 -43.07 -15.17 12.12
C ALA A 2 -41.76 -15.97 11.95
N ALA A 3 -41.82 -17.25 11.58
CA ALA A 3 -40.63 -18.08 11.36
C ALA A 3 -39.82 -17.64 10.13
N VAL A 4 -40.52 -17.26 9.04
CA VAL A 4 -39.89 -16.73 7.82
C VAL A 4 -39.26 -15.37 8.09
N ALA A 5 -39.95 -14.50 8.82
CA ALA A 5 -39.38 -13.19 9.22
C ALA A 5 -38.12 -13.36 10.08
N ARG A 6 -38.10 -14.29 11.04
CA ARG A 6 -36.92 -14.60 11.84
C ARG A 6 -35.77 -15.14 10.99
N ALA A 7 -36.04 -16.08 10.09
CA ALA A 7 -35.02 -16.63 9.19
C ALA A 7 -34.39 -15.56 8.30
N LEU A 8 -35.20 -14.63 7.76
CA LEU A 8 -34.71 -13.51 6.96
C LEU A 8 -33.84 -12.55 7.77
N LEU A 9 -34.19 -12.28 9.03
CA LEU A 9 -33.37 -11.45 9.91
C LEU A 9 -32.02 -12.10 10.22
N PHE A 10 -31.99 -13.40 10.51
CA PHE A 10 -30.73 -14.11 10.72
C PHE A 10 -29.86 -14.11 9.46
N ALA A 11 -30.45 -14.34 8.29
CA ALA A 11 -29.71 -14.27 7.02
C ALA A 11 -29.12 -12.88 6.77
N ALA A 12 -29.87 -11.81 7.04
CA ALA A 12 -29.40 -10.44 6.90
C ALA A 12 -28.24 -10.11 7.87
N ILE A 13 -28.33 -10.57 9.12
CA ILE A 13 -27.26 -10.40 10.12
C ILE A 13 -25.99 -11.14 9.70
N VAL A 14 -26.12 -12.37 9.20
CA VAL A 14 -24.98 -13.16 8.74
C VAL A 14 -24.34 -12.49 7.51
N CYS A 15 -25.14 -12.05 6.54
CA CYS A 15 -24.62 -11.34 5.37
C CYS A 15 -23.87 -10.06 5.74
N THR A 16 -24.43 -9.25 6.65
CA THR A 16 -23.77 -8.00 7.09
C THR A 16 -22.48 -8.28 7.85
N ALA A 17 -22.44 -9.29 8.73
CA ALA A 17 -21.22 -9.70 9.42
C ALA A 17 -20.14 -10.19 8.45
N LEU A 18 -20.52 -10.97 7.42
CA LEU A 18 -19.60 -11.44 6.39
C LEU A 18 -19.01 -10.28 5.58
N VAL A 19 -19.84 -9.32 5.16
CA VAL A 19 -19.37 -8.14 4.41
C VAL A 19 -18.37 -7.34 5.24
N MET A 20 -18.67 -7.08 6.52
CA MET A 20 -17.77 -6.33 7.42
C MET A 20 -16.43 -7.05 7.64
N ALA A 21 -16.44 -8.38 7.75
CA ALA A 21 -15.23 -9.17 7.89
C ALA A 21 -14.35 -9.11 6.63
N VAL A 22 -14.96 -9.13 5.45
CA VAL A 22 -14.25 -9.05 4.16
C VAL A 22 -13.65 -7.66 3.96
N THR A 23 -14.36 -6.59 4.30
CA THR A 23 -13.85 -5.23 4.18
C THR A 23 -12.70 -4.95 5.14
N ALA A 24 -12.75 -5.47 6.37
CA ALA A 24 -11.65 -5.31 7.34
C ALA A 24 -10.39 -6.08 6.92
N ALA A 25 -10.54 -7.19 6.21
CA ALA A 25 -9.42 -7.96 5.66
C ALA A 25 -8.86 -7.38 4.35
N ALA A 26 -9.62 -6.51 3.67
CA ALA A 26 -9.20 -5.83 2.45
C ALA A 26 -8.28 -4.62 2.71
N ASP A 27 -8.16 -4.18 3.97
CA ASP A 27 -7.06 -3.35 4.48
C ASP A 27 -5.74 -4.16 4.57
N GLY A 28 -5.49 -5.00 3.56
CA GLY A 28 -4.15 -5.48 3.27
C GLY A 28 -3.42 -4.33 2.62
N GLU A 29 -2.49 -3.70 3.35
CA GLU A 29 -1.56 -2.67 2.86
C GLU A 29 -1.15 -3.02 1.43
N ALA A 30 -1.75 -2.32 0.46
CA ALA A 30 -1.51 -2.62 -0.94
C ALA A 30 -0.09 -2.16 -1.21
N ALA A 31 0.86 -3.09 -1.14
CA ALA A 31 2.28 -2.81 -1.26
C ALA A 31 2.55 -1.93 -2.49
N ALA A 32 2.72 -0.63 -2.27
CA ALA A 32 2.90 0.33 -3.32
C ALA A 32 4.34 0.25 -3.81
N ILE A 33 4.54 -0.25 -5.03
CA ILE A 33 5.86 -0.30 -5.64
C ILE A 33 6.17 1.07 -6.26
N VAL A 34 7.17 1.75 -5.73
CA VAL A 34 7.65 3.02 -6.28
C VAL A 34 8.76 2.73 -7.29
N VAL A 35 8.49 3.02 -8.56
CA VAL A 35 9.46 2.87 -9.66
C VAL A 35 9.94 4.26 -10.09
N GLY A 36 11.25 4.46 -10.12
CA GLY A 36 11.87 5.73 -10.52
C GLY A 36 13.17 5.53 -11.31
N LEU A 37 13.58 6.56 -12.03
CA LEU A 37 14.86 6.62 -12.73
C LEU A 37 15.83 7.50 -11.96
N ALA A 38 17.08 7.07 -11.85
CA ALA A 38 18.15 7.85 -11.25
C ALA A 38 19.27 8.07 -12.28
N LYS A 39 19.90 9.24 -12.23
CA LYS A 39 21.03 9.59 -13.11
C LYS A 39 22.24 9.99 -12.26
N CYS A 40 23.37 9.38 -12.56
CA CYS A 40 24.66 9.79 -12.02
C CYS A 40 25.26 10.88 -12.91
N GLY A 41 25.55 12.04 -12.34
CA GLY A 41 26.08 13.20 -13.07
C GLY A 41 27.47 12.97 -13.66
N ASP A 42 28.37 12.36 -12.89
CA ASP A 42 29.80 12.29 -13.20
C ASP A 42 30.31 10.91 -13.64
N CYS A 43 29.41 9.93 -13.82
CA CYS A 43 29.80 8.55 -14.12
C CYS A 43 30.48 8.39 -15.49
N SER A 44 30.10 9.20 -16.48
CA SER A 44 30.70 9.16 -17.83
C SER A 44 32.17 9.55 -17.81
N SER A 45 32.49 10.64 -17.12
CA SER A 45 33.87 11.15 -16.99
C SER A 45 34.80 10.21 -16.21
N LYS A 46 34.23 9.26 -15.45
CA LYS A 46 34.95 8.29 -14.62
C LYS A 46 34.95 6.86 -15.18
N ASN A 47 34.48 6.65 -16.41
CA ASN A 47 34.31 5.31 -17.03
C ASN A 47 33.53 4.33 -16.13
N MET A 48 32.63 4.84 -15.29
CA MET A 48 31.86 4.05 -14.35
C MET A 48 30.52 3.68 -14.98
N LYS A 49 30.13 2.41 -14.91
CA LYS A 49 28.80 2.01 -15.39
C LYS A 49 27.75 2.62 -14.46
N GLY A 50 26.68 3.18 -15.02
CA GLY A 50 25.63 3.82 -14.23
C GLY A 50 25.05 2.88 -13.16
N GLN A 51 24.88 1.59 -13.50
CA GLN A 51 24.37 0.58 -12.57
C GLN A 51 25.28 0.35 -11.35
N ASP A 52 26.59 0.47 -11.51
CA ASP A 52 27.55 0.35 -10.40
C ASP A 52 27.45 1.54 -9.43
N ALA A 53 27.08 2.72 -9.93
CA ALA A 53 26.88 3.91 -9.12
C ALA A 53 25.68 3.81 -8.17
N PHE A 54 24.71 2.99 -8.53
CA PHE A 54 23.51 2.76 -7.71
C PHE A 54 23.61 1.49 -6.86
N LYS A 55 24.67 0.69 -7.03
CA LYS A 55 24.85 -0.54 -6.26
C LYS A 55 25.09 -0.20 -4.79
N GLY A 56 24.18 -0.66 -3.92
CA GLY A 56 24.25 -0.41 -2.48
C GLY A 56 23.79 0.99 -2.05
N LEU A 57 23.33 1.83 -2.99
CA LEU A 57 22.68 3.10 -2.65
C LEU A 57 21.34 2.81 -1.96
N GLN A 58 21.17 3.29 -0.73
CA GLN A 58 19.91 3.20 -0.01
C GLN A 58 19.09 4.47 -0.26
N VAL A 59 17.81 4.30 -0.55
CA VAL A 59 16.85 5.39 -0.71
C VAL A 59 15.76 5.25 0.34
N ALA A 60 15.30 6.38 0.86
CA ALA A 60 14.19 6.46 1.79
C ALA A 60 13.09 7.33 1.19
N ILE A 61 11.85 6.88 1.32
CA ILE A 61 10.67 7.63 0.94
C ILE A 61 10.02 8.12 2.22
N LYS A 62 10.01 9.44 2.43
CA LYS A 62 9.28 10.06 3.54
C LYS A 62 7.94 10.56 3.02
N CYS A 63 6.86 10.02 3.56
CA CYS A 63 5.51 10.50 3.32
C CYS A 63 5.20 11.72 4.19
N ARG A 64 4.24 12.53 3.74
CA ARG A 64 3.66 13.60 4.54
C ARG A 64 2.38 13.11 5.20
N ASN A 65 2.08 13.61 6.40
CA ASN A 65 0.80 13.41 7.06
C ASN A 65 -0.32 14.23 6.38
N GLY A 66 -1.56 14.10 6.89
CA GLY A 66 -2.72 14.84 6.38
C GLY A 66 -2.59 16.37 6.45
N ASP A 67 -1.73 16.87 7.33
CA ASP A 67 -1.42 18.30 7.50
C ASP A 67 -0.27 18.76 6.59
N GLY A 68 0.31 17.85 5.80
CA GLY A 68 1.39 18.14 4.86
C GLY A 68 2.79 18.19 5.50
N GLU A 69 2.92 17.78 6.76
CA GLU A 69 4.20 17.71 7.47
C GLU A 69 4.86 16.35 7.28
N TYR A 70 6.19 16.30 7.23
CA TYR A 70 6.92 15.04 7.18
C TYR A 70 6.95 14.40 8.56
N GLU A 71 6.51 13.15 8.67
CA GLU A 71 6.68 12.38 9.90
C GLU A 71 8.17 12.07 10.12
N SER A 72 8.59 12.15 11.39
CA SER A 72 10.00 12.08 11.79
C SER A 72 10.54 10.66 11.72
#